data_AF-A0AAU0LZZ1-F1
#
_entry.id   AF-A0AAU0LZZ1-F1
#
_cell.length_a   1.000
_cell.length_b   1.000
_cell.length_c   1.000
_cell.angle_alpha   90.00
_cell.angle_beta   90.00
_cell.angle_gamma   90.00
#
_symmetry.space_group_name_H-M   'P 1'
#
loop_
_entity.id
_entity.type
_entity.pdbx_description
1 polymer ?
#
loop_
_entity_poly.entity_id
_entity_poly.type
_entity_poly.pdbx_seq_one_letter_code
_entity_poly.pdbx_strand_id
1 'polypeptide(L)'
;MPIKQFTKCDYSNEADKELMQEDNRMTLYWDPFLSIDSTAASKQIKFSNNSKVKGFCITIQGVTSTSKLIYYCRLFDSPGIERPEKSQK
;
A
#
# COMPACT_ATOMS: atom_id res chain seq x y z
N MET A 1 18.90 -10.66 -21.37
CA MET A 1 17.70 -10.61 -20.51
C MET A 1 16.62 -9.85 -21.27
N PRO A 2 15.46 -10.43 -21.58
CA PRO A 2 14.37 -9.70 -22.23
C PRO A 2 13.83 -8.60 -21.29
N ILE A 3 13.51 -7.44 -21.86
CA ILE A 3 12.94 -6.30 -21.13
C ILE A 3 11.47 -6.61 -20.87
N LYS A 4 11.10 -6.75 -19.60
CA LYS A 4 9.71 -6.94 -19.18
C LYS A 4 9.06 -5.57 -18.98
N GLN A 5 8.15 -5.20 -19.86
CA GLN A 5 7.38 -3.97 -19.71
C GLN A 5 6.32 -4.17 -18.62
N PHE A 6 6.36 -3.31 -17.60
CA PHE A 6 5.32 -3.26 -16.57
C PHE A 6 4.28 -2.24 -17.02
N THR A 7 3.14 -2.70 -17.52
CA THR A 7 1.99 -1.83 -17.78
C THR A 7 1.36 -1.38 -16.47
N LYS A 8 0.86 -0.14 -16.45
CA LYS A 8 0.15 0.42 -15.30
C LYS A 8 -1.20 -0.32 -15.16
N CYS A 9 -1.33 -1.17 -14.15
CA CYS A 9 -2.58 -1.89 -13.88
C CYS A 9 -3.56 -1.01 -13.12
N ASP A 10 -4.84 -1.07 -13.51
CA ASP A 10 -5.92 -0.51 -12.72
C ASP A 10 -6.41 -1.57 -11.74
N TYR A 11 -6.01 -1.43 -10.47
CA TYR A 11 -6.41 -2.33 -9.39
C TYR A 11 -7.89 -2.22 -9.00
N SER A 12 -8.66 -1.36 -9.66
CA SER A 12 -10.10 -1.17 -9.42
C SER A 12 -10.98 -2.17 -10.18
N ASN A 13 -10.43 -2.83 -11.21
CA ASN A 13 -11.15 -3.76 -12.07
C ASN A 13 -10.83 -5.23 -11.69
N GLU A 14 -11.85 -6.04 -11.42
CA GLU A 14 -11.68 -7.46 -11.06
C GLU A 14 -11.13 -8.30 -12.22
N ALA A 15 -11.48 -7.97 -13.47
CA ALA A 15 -10.99 -8.69 -14.65
C ALA A 15 -9.47 -8.54 -14.84
N ASP A 16 -8.94 -7.36 -14.50
CA ASP A 16 -7.50 -7.09 -14.58
C ASP A 16 -6.74 -7.75 -13.43
N LYS A 17 -7.37 -7.98 -12.27
CA LYS A 17 -6.78 -8.68 -11.12
C LYS A 17 -6.55 -10.16 -11.38
N GLU A 18 -7.50 -10.85 -12.02
CA GLU A 18 -7.40 -12.28 -12.32
C GLU A 18 -6.36 -12.59 -13.41
N LEU A 19 -6.10 -11.64 -14.31
CA LEU A 19 -5.05 -11.73 -15.33
C LEU A 19 -3.64 -11.43 -14.77
N MET A 20 -3.50 -11.02 -13.51
CA MET A 20 -2.20 -10.63 -12.96
C MET A 20 -1.33 -11.84 -12.60
N GLN A 21 -0.09 -11.83 -13.11
CA GLN A 21 0.99 -12.57 -12.46
C GLN A 21 1.23 -12.02 -11.04
N GLU A 22 1.65 -12.88 -10.11
CA GLU A 22 2.00 -12.47 -8.74
C GLU A 22 2.91 -11.23 -8.73
N ASP A 23 2.45 -10.18 -8.04
CA ASP A 23 3.23 -8.97 -7.80
C ASP A 23 4.22 -9.24 -6.66
N ASN A 24 5.47 -9.52 -7.03
CA ASN A 24 6.56 -9.86 -6.12
C ASN A 24 7.46 -8.65 -5.78
N ARG A 25 7.04 -7.42 -6.09
CA ARG A 25 7.85 -6.22 -5.80
C ARG A 25 8.03 -6.04 -4.28
N MET A 26 9.27 -5.97 -3.81
CA MET A 26 9.58 -5.78 -2.39
C MET A 26 9.15 -4.41 -1.86
N THR A 27 9.17 -3.38 -2.72
CA THR A 27 8.79 -2.01 -2.38
C THR A 27 7.89 -1.47 -3.47
N LEU A 28 6.75 -0.91 -3.07
CA LEU A 28 5.87 -0.17 -3.95
C LEU A 28 6.14 1.31 -3.80
N TYR A 29 6.42 1.99 -4.92
CA TYR A 29 6.49 3.44 -4.93
C TYR A 29 5.07 3.99 -5.01
N TRP A 30 4.63 4.64 -3.94
CA TRP A 30 3.33 5.29 -3.85
C TRP A 30 3.50 6.61 -3.10
N ASP A 31 3.34 7.72 -3.84
CA ASP A 31 3.62 9.07 -3.36
C ASP A 31 2.47 10.01 -3.79
N PRO A 32 1.31 9.96 -3.12
CA PRO A 32 0.19 10.82 -3.44
C PRO A 32 0.40 12.22 -2.82
N PHE A 33 0.18 13.26 -3.61
CA PHE A 33 0.05 14.61 -3.06
C PHE A 33 -1.30 14.77 -2.36
N LEU A 34 -1.28 15.08 -1.06
CA LEU A 34 -2.48 15.27 -0.26
C LEU A 34 -2.50 16.66 0.38
N SER A 35 -3.49 17.46 0.04
CA SER A 35 -3.83 18.69 0.77
C SER A 35 -4.98 18.40 1.72
N ILE A 36 -4.81 18.69 3.01
CA ILE A 36 -5.85 18.61 4.04
C ILE A 36 -6.07 20.01 4.58
N ASP A 37 -7.31 20.48 4.59
CA ASP A 37 -7.70 21.74 5.21
C ASP A 37 -8.57 21.48 6.44
N SER A 38 -8.88 22.53 7.20
CA SER A 38 -9.73 22.45 8.38
C SER A 38 -11.19 22.14 8.09
N THR A 39 -11.62 22.18 6.81
CA THR A 39 -13.00 21.87 6.40
C THR A 39 -13.20 20.37 6.12
N ALA A 40 -12.14 19.67 5.73
CA ALA A 40 -12.12 18.22 5.58
C ALA A 40 -11.55 17.57 6.85
N ALA A 41 -12.40 17.32 7.85
CA ALA A 41 -12.01 16.71 9.14
C ALA A 41 -11.26 15.37 8.99
N SER A 42 -11.44 14.66 7.87
CA SER A 42 -10.61 13.52 7.50
C SER A 42 -10.60 13.30 5.99
N LYS A 43 -9.51 12.73 5.46
CA LYS A 43 -9.44 12.18 4.10
C LYS A 43 -9.18 10.69 4.18
N GLN A 44 -10.02 9.90 3.51
CA GLN A 44 -9.80 8.47 3.36
C GLN A 44 -8.81 8.24 2.23
N ILE A 45 -7.79 7.43 2.48
CA ILE A 45 -6.83 7.04 1.45
C ILE A 45 -6.95 5.53 1.22
N LYS A 46 -7.05 5.15 -0.06
CA LYS A 46 -7.05 3.75 -0.50
C LYS A 46 -5.86 3.54 -1.40
N PHE A 47 -5.11 2.47 -1.16
CA PHE A 47 -3.99 2.04 -1.98
C PHE A 47 -3.98 0.52 -2.11
N SER A 48 -3.33 0.03 -3.16
CA SER A 48 -3.15 -1.40 -3.40
C SER A 48 -1.73 -1.79 -3.03
N ASN A 49 -1.55 -2.97 -2.45
CA ASN A 49 -0.24 -3.52 -2.10
C ASN A 49 0.14 -4.69 -3.05
N ASN A 50 1.34 -5.23 -2.89
CA ASN A 50 1.84 -6.36 -3.63
C ASN A 50 1.16 -7.67 -3.18
N SER A 51 1.35 -8.74 -3.95
CA SER A 51 0.68 -10.02 -3.69
C SER A 51 1.25 -10.79 -2.49
N LYS A 52 2.41 -10.39 -1.94
CA LYS A 52 3.12 -11.11 -0.85
C LYS A 52 3.42 -10.19 0.33
N VAL A 53 2.46 -9.37 0.73
CA VAL A 53 2.63 -8.42 1.82
C VAL A 53 2.72 -9.16 3.17
N LYS A 54 3.85 -8.99 3.87
CA LYS A 54 4.03 -9.46 5.27
C LYS A 54 3.72 -8.37 6.31
N GLY A 55 3.52 -7.16 5.81
CA GLY A 55 3.31 -5.92 6.56
C GLY A 55 3.68 -4.74 5.68
N PHE A 56 3.29 -3.54 6.07
CA PHE A 56 3.63 -2.31 5.36
C PHE A 56 3.90 -1.15 6.33
N CYS A 57 4.73 -0.22 5.90
CA CYS A 57 5.00 1.02 6.62
C CYS A 57 4.28 2.17 5.94
N ILE A 58 3.53 2.98 6.68
CA ILE A 58 3.01 4.26 6.21
C ILE A 58 3.85 5.37 6.84
N THR A 59 4.42 6.22 5.98
CA THR A 59 5.09 7.44 6.38
C THR A 59 4.35 8.64 5.79
N ILE A 60 4.01 9.62 6.62
CA ILE A 60 3.42 10.89 6.19
C ILE A 60 4.39 11.99 6.60
N GLN A 61 4.82 12.78 5.62
CA GLN A 61 5.71 13.93 5.80
C GLN A 61 5.07 15.16 5.19
N GLY A 62 5.22 16.31 5.82
CA GLY A 62 4.69 17.54 5.30
C GLY A 62 4.97 18.75 6.18
N VAL A 63 4.44 19.89 5.75
CA VAL A 63 4.57 21.16 6.46
C VAL A 63 3.18 21.79 6.58
N THR A 64 2.83 22.32 7.74
CA THR A 64 1.58 23.06 7.93
C THR A 64 1.67 24.48 7.37
N SER A 65 0.53 25.15 7.18
CA SER A 65 0.50 26.59 6.86
C SER A 65 1.20 27.46 7.93
N THR A 66 1.31 26.95 9.16
CA THR A 66 2.04 27.56 10.28
C THR A 66 3.53 27.18 10.32
N SER A 67 4.07 26.62 9.23
CA SER A 67 5.48 26.20 9.09
C SER A 67 5.92 25.13 10.09
N LYS A 68 5.00 24.32 10.62
CA LYS A 68 5.34 23.18 11.48
C LYS A 68 5.59 21.94 10.63
N LEU A 69 6.64 21.20 10.96
CA LEU A 69 6.93 19.92 10.34
C LEU A 69 5.94 18.86 10.87
N ILE A 70 5.40 18.06 9.97
CA ILE A 70 4.64 16.85 10.29
C ILE A 70 5.49 15.65 9.90
N TYR A 71 5.69 14.75 10.87
CA TYR A 71 6.26 13.43 10.64
C TYR A 71 5.39 12.39 11.35
N TYR A 72 4.88 11.44 10.60
CA TYR A 72 4.16 10.29 11.11
C TYR A 72 4.74 9.05 10.44
N CYS A 73 5.03 8.02 11.24
CA CYS A 73 5.49 6.74 10.74
C CYS A 73 4.84 5.63 11.56
N ARG A 74 4.19 4.68 10.88
CA ARG A 74 3.57 3.53 11.52
C ARG A 74 3.79 2.28 10.69
N LEU A 75 4.15 1.20 11.39
CA LEU A 75 4.20 -0.14 10.86
C LEU A 75 2.86 -0.83 11.08
N PHE A 76 2.40 -1.54 10.05
CA PHE A 76 1.22 -2.38 10.08
C PHE A 76 1.64 -3.79 9.70
N ASP A 77 1.41 -4.74 10.61
CA ASP A 77 1.63 -6.15 10.32
C ASP A 77 0.53 -6.67 9.41
N SER A 78 0.84 -7.65 8.54
CA SER A 78 -0.22 -8.37 7.84
C SER A 78 -1.10 -9.08 8.88
N PRO A 79 -2.44 -9.04 8.76
CA PRO A 79 -3.27 -9.92 9.57
C PRO A 79 -2.78 -11.35 9.32
N GLY A 80 -2.30 -11.99 10.38
CA GLY A 80 -1.73 -13.32 10.28
C GLY A 80 -2.74 -14.23 9.59
N ILE A 81 -2.34 -14.84 8.48
CA ILE A 81 -3.00 -16.05 8.01
C ILE A 81 -2.83 -17.05 9.17
N GLU A 82 -3.92 -17.37 9.87
CA GLU A 82 -3.94 -18.49 10.80
C GLU A 82 -3.39 -19.70 10.02
N ARG A 83 -2.17 -20.13 10.39
CA ARG A 83 -1.60 -21.34 9.82
C ARG A 83 -2.54 -22.48 10.23
N PRO A 84 -3.13 -23.25 9.29
CA PRO A 84 -3.91 -24.41 9.67
C PRO A 84 -3.03 -25.31 10.53
N GLU A 85 -3.51 -25.65 11.71
CA GLU A 85 -2.86 -26.58 12.61
C GLU A 85 -2.54 -27.84 11.81
N LYS A 86 -1.26 -28.22 11.77
CA LYS A 86 -0.86 -29.50 11.19
C LYS A 86 -1.54 -30.58 12.02
N SER A 87 -2.59 -31.21 11.47
CA SER A 87 -3.11 -32.47 11.99
C SER A 87 -1.95 -33.46 12.05
N GLN A 88 -1.53 -33.78 13.27
CA GLN A 88 -0.63 -34.91 13.51
C GLN A 88 -1.38 -36.18 13.13
N LYS A 89 -0.82 -36.93 12.17
CA LYS A 89 -1.18 -38.33 11.91
C LYS A 89 -0.74 -39.21 13.06
#